data_AF-A0A445I4H9-F1
#
_entry.id   AF-A0A445I4H9-F1
#
_cell.length_a   1.000
_cell.length_b   1.000
_cell.length_c   1.000
_cell.angle_alpha   90.00
_cell.angle_beta   90.00
_cell.angle_gamma   90.00
#
_symmetry.space_group_name_H-M   'P 1'
#
loop_
_entity.id
_entity.type
_entity.pdbx_description
1 polymer ?
#
loop_
_entity_poly.entity_id
_entity_poly.type
_entity_poly.pdbx_seq_one_letter_code
_entity_poly.pdbx_strand_id
1 'polypeptide(L)'
;MGRKKVKLALIANNTKRITTFRKRKKSLMKKAEELNTLCGIEACRDKPEPEVWPSELGVLSVVERFRSRPELDQSRKKVNQESFVSQSIVKGQDRLQKVVKENKEIEMSSFMTQCLNIGNVQPCKNMTTADLNVLSSMIE
;
A
#
# COMPACT_ATOMS: atom_id res chain seq x y z
N MET A 1 9.28 -23.62 2.15
CA MET A 1 8.05 -22.96 1.65
C MET A 1 8.03 -21.50 2.06
N GLY A 2 7.92 -20.57 1.12
CA GLY A 2 7.91 -19.12 1.40
C GLY A 2 6.62 -18.63 2.08
N ARG A 3 6.68 -17.48 2.75
CA ARG A 3 5.48 -16.84 3.32
C ARG A 3 4.55 -16.40 2.20
N LYS A 4 3.29 -16.81 2.25
CA LYS A 4 2.24 -16.28 1.37
C LYS A 4 1.93 -14.83 1.73
N LYS A 5 1.65 -14.02 0.72
CA LYS A 5 1.17 -12.64 0.89
C LYS A 5 -0.15 -12.66 1.68
N VAL A 6 -0.25 -11.81 2.70
CA VAL A 6 -1.43 -11.70 3.57
C VAL A 6 -2.23 -10.43 3.25
N LYS A 7 -3.56 -10.50 3.35
CA LYS A 7 -4.44 -9.33 3.26
C LYS A 7 -4.28 -8.47 4.51
N LEU A 8 -4.15 -7.15 4.34
CA LEU A 8 -4.10 -6.18 5.44
C LEU A 8 -5.53 -5.83 5.89
N ALA A 9 -6.18 -6.77 6.56
CA ALA A 9 -7.53 -6.63 7.12
C ALA A 9 -7.60 -7.32 8.48
N LEU A 10 -8.72 -7.16 9.18
CA LEU A 10 -8.97 -7.86 10.45
C LEU A 10 -8.87 -9.38 10.25
N ILE A 11 -8.03 -10.03 11.05
CA ILE A 11 -7.91 -11.49 11.06
C ILE A 11 -9.11 -12.04 11.83
N ALA A 12 -10.05 -12.68 11.13
CA ALA A 12 -11.29 -13.20 11.71
C ALA A 12 -11.03 -14.28 12.79
N ASN A 13 -10.12 -15.21 12.51
CA ASN A 13 -9.77 -16.28 13.46
C ASN A 13 -9.00 -15.72 14.67
N ASN A 14 -9.59 -15.83 15.86
CA ASN A 14 -9.04 -15.24 17.09
C ASN A 14 -7.65 -15.78 17.46
N THR A 15 -7.45 -17.10 17.42
CA THR A 15 -6.16 -17.72 17.76
C THR A 15 -5.05 -17.29 16.80
N LYS A 16 -5.34 -17.25 15.49
CA LYS A 16 -4.41 -16.73 14.48
C LYS A 16 -4.14 -15.24 14.67
N ARG A 17 -5.15 -14.47 15.06
CA ARG A 17 -5.02 -13.03 15.34
C ARG A 17 -4.08 -12.79 16.53
N ILE A 18 -4.28 -13.46 17.67
CA ILE A 18 -3.46 -13.33 18.87
C ILE A 18 -2.00 -13.73 18.60
N THR A 19 -1.80 -14.88 17.95
CA THR A 19 -0.45 -15.36 17.62
C THR A 19 0.27 -14.43 16.63
N THR A 20 -0.45 -13.89 15.65
CA THR A 20 0.08 -12.90 14.70
C THR A 20 0.42 -11.59 15.41
N PHE A 21 -0.45 -11.11 16.32
CA PHE A 21 -0.21 -9.92 17.12
C PHE A 21 1.08 -10.03 17.93
N ARG A 22 1.26 -11.12 18.71
CA ARG A 22 2.47 -11.35 19.51
C ARG A 22 3.73 -11.36 18.65
N LYS A 23 3.71 -12.05 17.50
CA LYS A 23 4.85 -12.10 16.56
C LYS A 23 5.16 -10.74 15.93
N ARG A 24 4.14 -10.03 15.44
CA ARG A 24 4.31 -8.70 14.82
C ARG A 24 4.77 -7.65 15.83
N LYS A 25 4.23 -7.67 17.04
CA LYS A 25 4.63 -6.80 18.15
C LYS A 25 6.13 -6.98 18.43
N LYS A 26 6.59 -8.22 18.71
CA LYS A 26 8.01 -8.50 18.94
C LYS A 26 8.91 -8.05 17.79
N SER A 27 8.48 -8.30 16.55
CA SER A 27 9.24 -7.86 15.36
C SER A 27 9.28 -6.35 15.22
N LEU A 28 8.20 -5.64 15.57
CA LEU A 28 8.13 -4.18 15.50
C LEU A 28 9.06 -3.55 16.54
N MET A 29 9.05 -4.06 17.78
CA MET A 29 9.96 -3.60 18.83
C MET A 29 11.43 -3.78 18.44
N LYS A 30 11.77 -4.97 17.91
CA LYS A 30 13.13 -5.22 17.41
C LYS A 30 13.55 -4.25 16.31
N LYS A 31 12.64 -3.94 15.38
CA LYS A 31 12.93 -2.98 14.29
C LYS A 31 13.09 -1.55 14.80
N ALA A 32 12.33 -1.15 15.81
CA ALA A 32 12.50 0.15 16.46
C ALA A 32 13.86 0.25 17.16
N GLU A 33 14.28 -0.80 17.86
CA GLU A 33 15.61 -0.89 18.48
C GLU A 33 16.73 -0.85 17.45
N GLU A 34 16.63 -1.63 16.36
CA GLU A 34 17.59 -1.61 15.25
C GLU A 34 17.71 -0.20 14.64
N LEU A 35 16.59 0.52 14.45
CA LEU A 35 16.60 1.91 13.94
C LEU A 35 17.22 2.89 14.93
N ASN A 36 16.96 2.73 16.22
CA ASN A 36 17.59 3.56 17.26
C ASN A 36 19.10 3.36 17.27
N THR A 37 19.56 2.11 17.27
CA THR A 37 20.98 1.77 17.30
C THR A 37 21.72 2.18 16.03
N LEU A 38 21.13 1.96 14.84
CA LEU A 38 21.80 2.21 13.57
C LEU A 38 21.70 3.66 13.10
N CYS A 39 20.63 4.37 13.47
CA CYS A 39 20.33 5.70 12.91
C CYS A 39 20.17 6.79 13.98
N GLY A 40 20.29 6.46 15.28
CA GLY A 40 20.05 7.41 16.36
C GLY A 40 18.62 7.94 16.42
N ILE A 41 17.66 7.21 15.83
CA ILE A 41 16.26 7.62 15.79
C ILE A 41 15.57 7.17 17.07
N GLU A 42 15.13 8.13 17.86
CA GLU A 42 14.31 7.84 19.02
C GLU A 42 12.87 7.49 18.61
N ALA A 43 12.40 6.33 19.07
CA ALA A 43 11.07 5.83 18.79
C ALA A 43 10.38 5.40 20.10
N CYS A 44 9.06 5.55 20.16
CA CYS A 44 8.26 5.10 21.30
C CYS A 44 6.91 4.54 20.85
N ARG A 45 6.29 3.72 21.71
CA ARG A 45 4.92 3.23 21.52
C ARG A 45 4.08 3.63 22.74
N ASP A 46 2.94 4.28 22.50
CA ASP A 46 2.01 4.75 23.54
C ASP A 46 0.67 3.97 23.52
N LYS A 47 0.31 3.33 24.67
CA LYS A 47 -0.99 2.71 25.10
C LYS A 47 -1.64 1.55 24.29
N PRO A 48 -2.64 0.78 24.85
CA PRO A 48 -3.27 0.85 26.19
C PRO A 48 -2.86 -0.22 27.23
N GLU A 49 -1.99 -1.18 26.91
CA GLU A 49 -1.50 -2.21 27.85
C GLU A 49 0.04 -2.13 27.95
N PRO A 50 0.64 -2.21 29.15
CA PRO A 50 1.90 -1.55 29.48
C PRO A 50 3.09 -2.39 29.03
N GLU A 51 3.33 -2.43 27.73
CA GLU A 51 4.67 -2.75 27.23
C GLU A 51 5.20 -1.49 26.55
N VAL A 52 5.87 -0.73 27.39
CA VAL A 52 6.46 0.58 27.11
C VAL A 52 7.92 0.34 26.71
N TRP A 53 8.38 1.00 25.65
CA TRP A 53 9.76 0.87 25.15
C TRP A 53 10.24 2.24 24.68
N PRO A 54 11.51 2.60 24.94
CA PRO A 54 12.57 1.79 25.58
C PRO A 54 12.44 1.66 27.11
N SER A 55 11.82 2.63 27.77
CA SER A 55 11.43 2.63 29.18
C SER A 55 10.28 3.63 29.37
N GLU A 56 9.59 3.62 30.52
CA GLU A 56 8.53 4.60 30.79
C GLU A 56 9.05 6.05 30.69
N LEU A 57 10.18 6.33 31.34
CA LEU A 57 10.85 7.64 31.26
C LEU A 57 11.32 7.97 29.85
N GLY A 58 11.84 6.98 29.12
CA GLY A 58 12.26 7.16 27.72
C GLY A 58 11.09 7.55 26.82
N VAL A 59 9.94 6.91 26.99
CA VAL A 59 8.72 7.25 26.24
C VAL A 59 8.23 8.64 26.60
N LEU A 60 8.18 8.99 27.89
CA LEU A 60 7.77 10.33 28.31
C LEU A 60 8.67 11.42 27.69
N SER A 61 9.99 11.24 27.75
CA SER A 61 10.96 12.16 27.13
C SER A 61 10.74 12.32 25.62
N VAL A 62 10.53 11.22 24.89
CA VAL A 62 10.26 11.26 23.44
C VAL A 62 8.95 11.98 23.14
N VAL A 63 7.89 11.68 23.90
CA VAL A 63 6.56 12.30 23.72
C VAL A 63 6.59 13.79 24.05
N GLU A 64 7.27 14.20 25.13
CA GLU A 64 7.44 15.61 25.49
C GLU A 64 8.22 16.37 24.43
N ARG A 65 9.36 15.84 23.96
CA ARG A 65 10.10 16.46 22.85
C ARG A 65 9.33 16.51 21.54
N PHE A 66 8.45 15.54 21.29
CA PHE A 66 7.59 15.59 20.11
C PHE A 66 6.55 16.71 20.23
N ARG A 67 5.91 16.83 21.40
CA ARG A 67 4.89 17.86 21.67
C ARG A 67 5.46 19.28 21.73
N SER A 68 6.74 19.44 22.07
CA SER A 68 7.39 20.76 22.09
C SER A 68 7.74 21.30 20.69
N ARG A 69 7.66 20.47 19.64
CA ARG A 69 7.90 20.91 18.25
C ARG A 69 6.70 21.68 17.69
N PRO A 70 6.89 22.57 16.70
CA PRO A 70 5.78 23.23 16.00
C PRO A 70 4.81 22.22 15.37
N GLU A 71 3.52 22.56 15.31
CA GLU A 71 2.47 21.66 14.79
C GLU A 71 2.70 21.21 13.34
N LEU A 72 3.28 22.09 12.51
CA LEU A 72 3.67 21.76 11.13
C LEU A 72 4.71 20.63 11.08
N ASP A 73 5.68 20.62 12.00
CA ASP A 73 6.68 19.56 12.09
C ASP A 73 6.11 18.29 12.70
N GLN A 74 5.17 18.40 13.64
CA GLN A 74 4.46 17.25 14.20
C GLN A 74 3.61 16.51 13.16
N SER A 75 2.96 17.25 12.25
CA SER A 75 2.02 16.71 11.27
C SER A 75 2.68 16.26 9.96
N ARG A 76 3.84 16.82 9.59
CA ARG A 76 4.52 16.63 8.28
C ARG A 76 4.63 15.19 7.78
N LYS A 77 4.86 14.24 8.69
CA LYS A 77 4.97 12.80 8.39
C LYS A 77 4.06 11.93 9.26
N LYS A 78 3.04 12.53 9.87
CA LYS A 78 2.11 11.81 10.73
C LYS A 78 1.11 11.05 9.84
N VAL A 79 1.04 9.74 10.02
CA VAL A 79 0.03 8.90 9.39
C VAL A 79 -0.87 8.35 10.49
N ASN A 80 -2.17 8.49 10.29
CA ASN A 80 -3.20 7.90 11.15
C ASN A 80 -3.96 6.79 10.39
N GLN A 81 -4.88 6.11 11.08
CA GLN A 81 -5.62 5.01 10.48
C GLN A 81 -6.46 5.47 9.27
N GLU A 82 -7.11 6.63 9.36
CA GLU A 82 -7.93 7.19 8.30
C GLU A 82 -7.12 7.50 7.04
N SER A 83 -6.07 8.32 7.17
CA SER A 83 -5.16 8.66 6.07
C SER A 83 -4.50 7.42 5.45
N PHE A 84 -4.15 6.41 6.26
CA PHE A 84 -3.62 5.15 5.76
C PHE A 84 -4.65 4.37 4.92
N VAL A 85 -5.90 4.31 5.37
CA VAL A 85 -6.98 3.65 4.63
C VAL A 85 -7.26 4.40 3.32
N SER A 86 -7.36 5.73 3.36
CA SER A 86 -7.54 6.56 2.16
C SER A 86 -6.42 6.35 1.14
N GLN A 87 -5.15 6.38 1.57
CA GLN A 87 -4.00 6.07 0.71
C GLN A 87 -4.05 4.64 0.15
N SER A 88 -4.54 3.67 0.93
CA SER A 88 -4.67 2.29 0.50
C SER A 88 -5.77 2.10 -0.55
N ILE A 89 -6.86 2.88 -0.46
CA ILE A 89 -7.94 2.92 -1.45
C ILE A 89 -7.41 3.46 -2.77
N VAL A 90 -6.72 4.62 -2.74
CA VAL A 90 -6.11 5.22 -3.95
C VAL A 90 -5.16 4.23 -4.62
N LYS A 91 -4.25 3.61 -3.87
CA LYS A 91 -3.36 2.56 -4.40
C LYS A 91 -4.10 1.35 -4.99
N GLY A 92 -5.29 1.05 -4.47
CA GLY A 92 -6.17 0.02 -5.01
C GLY A 92 -6.77 0.43 -6.35
N GLN A 93 -7.22 1.68 -6.47
CA GLN A 93 -7.75 2.27 -7.70
C GLN A 93 -6.67 2.35 -8.79
N ASP A 94 -5.45 2.78 -8.45
CA ASP A 94 -4.33 2.85 -9.40
C ASP A 94 -4.01 1.47 -10.00
N ARG A 95 -4.02 0.43 -9.15
CA ARG A 95 -3.82 -0.95 -9.60
C ARG A 95 -4.92 -1.43 -10.52
N LEU A 96 -6.18 -1.08 -10.20
CA LEU A 96 -7.31 -1.42 -11.04
C LEU A 96 -7.19 -0.74 -12.41
N GLN A 97 -6.86 0.56 -12.45
CA GLN A 97 -6.65 1.29 -13.70
C GLN A 97 -5.54 0.66 -14.55
N LYS A 98 -4.43 0.24 -13.93
CA LYS A 98 -3.34 -0.46 -14.62
C LYS A 98 -3.82 -1.75 -15.28
N VAL A 99 -4.55 -2.59 -14.55
CA VAL A 99 -5.09 -3.85 -15.09
C VAL A 99 -6.12 -3.61 -16.19
N VAL A 100 -6.98 -2.59 -16.05
CA VAL A 100 -7.95 -2.23 -17.10
C VAL A 100 -7.24 -1.77 -18.37
N LYS A 101 -6.17 -0.97 -18.24
CA LYS A 101 -5.33 -0.54 -19.37
C LYS A 101 -4.67 -1.74 -20.06
N GLU A 102 -4.03 -2.62 -19.29
CA GLU A 102 -3.39 -3.83 -19.79
C GLU A 102 -4.38 -4.75 -20.51
N ASN A 103 -5.60 -4.94 -19.97
CA ASN A 103 -6.64 -5.74 -20.62
C ASN A 103 -7.07 -5.14 -21.97
N LYS A 104 -7.28 -3.82 -22.03
CA LYS A 104 -7.61 -3.14 -23.29
C LYS A 104 -6.50 -3.28 -24.33
N GLU A 105 -5.25 -3.20 -23.90
CA GLU A 105 -4.11 -3.38 -24.79
C GLU A 105 -4.07 -4.81 -25.37
N ILE A 106 -4.35 -5.82 -24.55
CA ILE A 106 -4.43 -7.22 -24.98
C ILE A 106 -5.60 -7.43 -25.95
N GLU A 107 -6.79 -6.92 -25.63
CA GLU A 107 -7.97 -7.01 -26.49
C GLU A 107 -7.70 -6.40 -27.87
N MET A 108 -7.04 -5.24 -27.89
CA MET A 108 -6.73 -4.53 -29.13
C MET A 108 -5.67 -5.25 -29.97
N SER A 109 -4.63 -5.78 -29.33
CA SER A 109 -3.61 -6.58 -30.00
C SER A 109 -4.20 -7.84 -30.63
N SER A 110 -5.10 -8.52 -29.90
CA SER A 110 -5.84 -9.68 -30.40
C SER A 110 -6.70 -9.31 -31.62
N PHE A 111 -7.40 -8.17 -31.56
CA PHE A 111 -8.21 -7.67 -32.66
C PHE A 111 -7.38 -7.34 -33.91
N MET A 112 -6.26 -6.61 -33.76
CA MET A 112 -5.36 -6.31 -34.88
C MET A 112 -4.85 -7.60 -35.55
N THR A 113 -4.48 -8.60 -34.74
CA THR A 113 -4.03 -9.90 -35.25
C THR A 113 -5.12 -10.60 -36.08
N GLN A 114 -6.38 -10.56 -35.63
CA GLN A 114 -7.50 -11.11 -36.39
C GLN A 114 -7.72 -10.37 -37.72
N CYS A 115 -7.65 -9.04 -37.71
CA CYS A 115 -7.80 -8.24 -38.93
C CYS A 115 -6.73 -8.57 -39.98
N LEU A 116 -5.47 -8.70 -39.55
CA LEU A 116 -4.35 -9.05 -40.43
C LEU A 116 -4.50 -10.46 -41.01
N ASN A 117 -5.01 -11.42 -40.22
CA ASN A 117 -5.19 -12.80 -40.67
C ASN A 117 -6.37 -12.99 -41.65
N ILE A 118 -7.45 -12.24 -41.50
CA ILE A 118 -8.66 -12.36 -42.35
C ILE A 118 -8.50 -11.55 -43.65
N GLY A 119 -7.57 -10.60 -43.72
CA GLY A 119 -7.31 -9.78 -44.90
C GLY A 119 -8.42 -8.76 -45.20
N ASN A 120 -9.43 -8.64 -44.33
CA ASN A 120 -10.51 -7.68 -44.45
C ASN A 120 -10.80 -7.06 -43.08
N VAL A 121 -10.61 -5.74 -42.96
CA VAL A 121 -10.98 -4.98 -41.76
C VAL A 121 -12.46 -4.69 -41.87
N GLN A 122 -13.31 -5.56 -41.31
CA GLN A 122 -14.69 -5.17 -41.09
C GLN A 122 -14.72 -4.40 -39.76
N PRO A 123 -14.97 -3.08 -39.75
CA PRO A 123 -15.13 -2.36 -38.50
C PRO A 123 -16.35 -2.95 -37.82
N CYS A 124 -16.16 -3.72 -36.76
CA CYS A 124 -17.28 -4.15 -35.94
C CYS A 124 -18.04 -2.88 -35.54
N LYS A 125 -19.38 -2.87 -35.68
CA LYS A 125 -20.27 -1.75 -35.32
C LYS A 125 -20.14 -1.26 -33.86
N ASN A 126 -19.22 -1.82 -33.09
CA ASN A 126 -19.07 -1.70 -31.65
C ASN A 126 -17.72 -1.08 -31.24
N MET A 127 -16.93 -0.55 -32.17
CA MET A 127 -15.69 0.15 -31.82
C MET A 127 -16.02 1.57 -31.37
N THR A 128 -15.78 1.87 -30.10
CA THR A 128 -16.02 3.20 -29.55
C THR A 128 -14.84 4.13 -29.84
N THR A 129 -15.07 5.43 -29.77
CA THR A 129 -14.00 6.45 -29.89
C THR A 129 -12.88 6.24 -28.87
N ALA A 130 -13.18 5.65 -27.70
CA ALA A 130 -12.19 5.30 -26.70
C ALA A 130 -11.26 4.17 -27.17
N ASP A 131 -11.77 3.23 -27.95
CA ASP A 131 -11.01 2.10 -28.48
C ASP A 131 -10.04 2.55 -29.59
N LEU A 132 -10.45 3.51 -30.41
CA LEU A 132 -9.60 4.14 -31.43
C LEU A 132 -8.43 4.92 -30.81
N ASN A 133 -8.66 5.61 -29.68
CA ASN A 133 -7.59 6.31 -28.97
C ASN A 133 -6.54 5.34 -28.39
N VAL A 134 -6.96 4.16 -27.93
CA VAL A 134 -6.03 3.12 -27.46
C VAL A 134 -5.18 2.60 -28.62
N LEU A 135 -5.77 2.35 -29.79
CA LEU A 135 -5.01 1.99 -31.00
C LEU A 135 -3.97 3.04 -31.39
N SER A 136 -4.38 4.31 -31.42
CA SER A 136 -3.48 5.40 -31.77
C SER A 136 -2.27 5.44 -30.83
N SER A 137 -2.47 5.19 -29.54
CA SER A 137 -1.40 5.15 -28.54
C SER A 137 -0.45 3.95 -28.62
N MET A 138 -0.73 2.98 -29.51
CA MET A 138 0.14 1.81 -29.74
C MET A 138 1.07 1.97 -30.96
N ILE A 139 0.81 2.98 -31.80
CA ILE A 139 1.57 3.25 -33.02
C ILE A 139 2.69 4.30 -32.76
N GLU A 140 2.55 5.09 -31.70
CA GLU A 140 3.61 5.94 -31.12
C GLU A 140 4.49 5.16 -30.13
#